data_AF-A0A7H4M8H8-F1
#
_entry.id   AF-A0A7H4M8H8-F1
#
_cell.length_a   1.000
_cell.length_b   1.000
_cell.length_c   1.000
_cell.angle_alpha   90.00
_cell.angle_beta   90.00
_cell.angle_gamma   90.00
#
_symmetry.space_group_name_H-M   'P 1'
#
loop_
_entity.id
_entity.type
_entity.pdbx_description
1 polymer ?
#
loop_
_entity_poly.entity_id
_entity_poly.type
_entity_poly.pdbx_seq_one_letter_code
_entity_poly.pdbx_strand_id
1 'polypeptide(L)'
;MNANWQPSHTGLLPKAVNESLSGSVPWEGKVAIELPYHGNASYKVDINGDLKNVSSHLPSPVNKPAGEPMPIKINVAGGLSSFDLTGSVGAKNHINSRWLLNHKLTLDRAILTSDSKGSLRCLTSLGLNSICHDGWRSMAGALSKRGGE
;
A
#
# COMPACT_ATOMS: atom_id res chain seq x y z
N MET A 1 -11.96 -5.95 -14.00
CA MET A 1 -11.34 -4.73 -14.58
C MET A 1 -9.84 -4.93 -14.56
N ASN A 2 -9.14 -4.58 -15.64
CA ASN A 2 -7.68 -4.69 -15.72
C ASN A 2 -7.11 -3.30 -15.97
N ALA A 3 -5.99 -2.99 -15.36
CA ALA A 3 -5.25 -1.75 -15.63
C ALA A 3 -3.76 -1.94 -15.36
N ASN A 4 -2.97 -0.96 -15.79
CA ASN A 4 -1.53 -0.95 -15.58
C ASN A 4 -1.13 0.32 -14.84
N TRP A 5 -0.80 0.19 -13.56
CA TRP A 5 -0.49 1.31 -12.71
C TRP A 5 0.99 1.69 -12.82
N GLN A 6 1.31 2.98 -12.90
CA GLN A 6 2.67 3.50 -12.86
C GLN A 6 2.87 4.28 -11.55
N PRO A 7 3.52 3.68 -10.51
CA PRO A 7 3.59 4.28 -9.19
C PRO A 7 4.22 5.68 -9.18
N SER A 8 5.24 5.90 -10.01
CA SER A 8 5.94 7.18 -10.16
C SER A 8 5.11 8.27 -10.86
N HIS A 9 3.96 7.93 -11.44
CA HIS A 9 3.09 8.84 -12.20
C HIS A 9 1.72 9.04 -11.54
N THR A 10 1.61 8.73 -10.25
CA THR A 10 0.35 8.92 -9.47
C THR A 10 0.06 10.36 -9.10
N GLY A 11 1.09 11.20 -9.04
CA GLY A 11 1.01 12.54 -8.44
C GLY A 11 0.88 12.55 -6.91
N LEU A 12 0.90 11.38 -6.25
CA LEU A 12 0.70 11.27 -4.79
C LEU A 12 2.00 11.26 -3.99
N LEU A 13 3.11 10.86 -4.60
CA LEU A 13 4.40 10.70 -3.92
C LEU A 13 5.27 11.96 -4.07
N PRO A 14 6.12 12.28 -3.06
CA PRO A 14 7.13 13.32 -3.18
C PRO A 14 8.08 13.06 -4.35
N LYS A 15 8.57 14.14 -4.99
CA LYS A 15 9.45 14.08 -6.18
C LYS A 15 10.63 13.12 -6.02
N ALA A 16 11.36 13.19 -4.90
CA ALA A 16 12.52 12.33 -4.64
C ALA A 16 12.16 10.83 -4.59
N VAL A 17 10.95 10.48 -4.13
CA VAL A 17 10.48 9.09 -4.13
C VAL A 17 10.06 8.67 -5.54
N ASN A 18 9.36 9.53 -6.27
CA ASN A 18 8.97 9.26 -7.66
C ASN A 18 10.18 8.96 -8.56
N GLU A 19 11.23 9.76 -8.46
CA GLU A 19 12.46 9.59 -9.28
C GLU A 19 13.22 8.30 -8.95
N SER A 20 13.03 7.75 -7.75
CA SER A 20 13.65 6.49 -7.32
C SER A 20 12.85 5.24 -7.73
N LEU A 21 11.61 5.42 -8.20
CA LEU A 21 10.72 4.33 -8.60
C LEU A 21 10.58 4.30 -10.12
N SER A 22 10.49 3.10 -10.68
CA SER A 22 10.30 2.93 -12.12
C SER A 22 9.50 1.69 -12.43
N GLY A 23 8.89 1.69 -13.62
CA GLY A 23 8.12 0.57 -14.14
C GLY A 23 6.62 0.66 -13.87
N SER A 24 5.95 -0.48 -13.99
CA SER A 24 4.49 -0.53 -13.94
C SER A 24 3.99 -1.82 -13.31
N VAL A 25 2.77 -1.77 -12.79
CA VAL A 25 2.09 -2.86 -12.08
C VAL A 25 0.82 -3.18 -12.83
N PRO A 26 0.80 -4.24 -13.66
CA PRO A 26 -0.45 -4.76 -14.16
C PRO A 26 -1.26 -5.30 -12.98
N TRP A 27 -2.54 -4.93 -12.90
CA TRP A 27 -3.43 -5.41 -11.87
C TRP A 27 -4.80 -5.78 -12.44
N GLU A 28 -5.41 -6.79 -11.81
CA GLU A 28 -6.75 -7.26 -12.04
C GLU A 28 -7.59 -6.96 -10.80
N GLY A 29 -8.69 -6.24 -10.99
CA GLY A 29 -9.71 -5.95 -9.99
C GLY A 29 -11.02 -6.66 -10.26
N LYS A 30 -11.58 -7.29 -9.22
CA LYS A 30 -12.95 -7.82 -9.22
C LYS A 30 -13.76 -7.06 -8.18
N VAL A 31 -14.95 -6.64 -8.56
CA VAL A 31 -15.85 -5.88 -7.70
C VAL A 31 -17.19 -6.60 -7.68
N ALA A 32 -17.72 -6.84 -6.49
CA ALA A 32 -19.07 -7.33 -6.25
C ALA A 32 -19.79 -6.32 -5.36
N ILE A 33 -21.02 -5.98 -5.72
CA ILE A 33 -21.89 -5.09 -4.95
C ILE A 33 -23.20 -5.83 -4.71
N GLU A 34 -23.65 -5.85 -3.46
CA GLU A 34 -24.92 -6.46 -3.05
C GLU A 34 -25.85 -5.36 -2.54
N LEU A 35 -27.05 -5.28 -3.15
CA LEU A 35 -28.10 -4.33 -2.81
C LEU A 35 -29.39 -5.09 -2.47
N PRO A 36 -29.58 -5.50 -1.21
CA PRO A 36 -30.78 -6.24 -0.83
C PRO A 36 -32.00 -5.30 -0.74
N TYR A 37 -33.19 -5.84 -0.98
CA TYR A 37 -34.47 -5.10 -0.86
C TYR A 37 -34.72 -4.61 0.59
N HIS A 38 -34.22 -5.37 1.57
CA HIS A 38 -34.17 -4.99 2.98
C HIS A 38 -32.76 -5.18 3.53
N GLY A 39 -32.28 -4.21 4.32
CA GLY A 39 -30.94 -4.23 4.89
C GLY A 39 -29.98 -3.25 4.21
N ASN A 40 -28.69 -3.36 4.55
CA ASN A 40 -27.67 -2.42 4.09
C ASN A 40 -26.95 -2.94 2.84
N ALA A 41 -26.52 -2.01 1.98
CA ALA A 41 -25.63 -2.32 0.86
C ALA A 41 -24.28 -2.85 1.34
N SER A 42 -23.74 -3.83 0.63
CA SER A 42 -22.41 -4.38 0.87
C SER A 42 -21.59 -4.40 -0.42
N TYR A 43 -20.26 -4.41 -0.29
CA TYR A 43 -19.38 -4.59 -1.42
C TYR A 43 -18.14 -5.41 -1.05
N LYS A 44 -17.59 -6.08 -2.06
CA LYS A 44 -16.31 -6.77 -2.02
C LYS A 44 -15.46 -6.35 -3.20
N VAL A 45 -14.18 -6.10 -2.94
CA VAL A 45 -13.20 -5.78 -3.98
C VAL A 45 -11.97 -6.65 -3.79
N ASP A 46 -11.58 -7.36 -4.84
CA ASP A 46 -10.36 -8.13 -4.89
C ASP A 46 -9.43 -7.52 -5.92
N ILE A 47 -8.20 -7.17 -5.52
CA ILE A 47 -7.16 -6.66 -6.42
C ILE A 47 -5.97 -7.61 -6.35
N ASN A 48 -5.52 -8.08 -7.50
CA ASN A 48 -4.31 -8.87 -7.64
C ASN A 48 -3.37 -8.17 -8.61
N GLY A 49 -2.08 -8.16 -8.30
CA GLY A 49 -1.05 -7.62 -9.17
C GLY A 49 0.30 -8.22 -8.86
N ASP A 50 1.32 -7.83 -9.62
CA ASP A 50 2.70 -8.25 -9.39
C ASP A 50 3.66 -7.08 -9.58
N LEU A 51 4.48 -6.79 -8.57
CA LEU A 51 5.52 -5.76 -8.62
C LEU A 51 6.77 -6.22 -9.36
N LYS A 52 6.74 -7.34 -10.09
CA LYS A 52 7.87 -7.85 -10.87
C LYS A 52 8.53 -6.77 -11.74
N ASN A 53 7.72 -5.95 -12.40
CA ASN A 53 8.21 -4.93 -13.32
C ASN A 53 8.48 -3.58 -12.64
N VAL A 54 8.42 -3.51 -11.31
CA VAL A 54 8.74 -2.31 -10.54
C VAL A 54 10.13 -2.44 -9.92
N SER A 55 10.93 -1.39 -10.08
CA SER A 55 12.21 -1.22 -9.38
C SER A 55 12.15 -0.03 -8.41
N SER A 56 12.97 -0.13 -7.36
CA SER A 56 13.20 0.89 -6.35
C SER A 56 14.70 1.07 -6.16
N HIS A 57 15.18 2.28 -6.43
CA HIS A 57 16.56 2.69 -6.17
C HIS A 57 16.69 3.46 -4.83
N LEU A 58 15.65 3.35 -3.99
CA LEU A 58 15.70 3.85 -2.62
C LEU A 58 16.80 3.13 -1.83
N PRO A 59 17.29 3.75 -0.75
CA PRO A 59 18.22 3.12 0.19
C PRO A 59 17.64 1.83 0.80
N SER A 60 18.53 0.93 1.21
CA SER A 60 18.15 -0.23 2.03
C SER A 60 17.31 0.22 3.25
N PRO A 61 16.25 -0.51 3.64
CA PRO A 61 15.86 -1.86 3.22
C PRO A 61 14.86 -1.92 2.04
N VAL A 62 14.51 -0.79 1.43
CA VAL A 62 13.44 -0.70 0.41
C VAL A 62 13.98 -0.61 -1.02
N ASN A 63 15.29 -0.85 -1.19
CA ASN A 63 15.90 -1.09 -2.50
C ASN A 63 15.34 -2.38 -3.11
N LYS A 64 15.02 -2.36 -4.40
CA LYS A 64 14.49 -3.52 -5.12
C LYS A 64 14.86 -3.46 -6.60
N PRO A 65 15.53 -4.47 -7.16
CA PRO A 65 15.68 -4.58 -8.61
C PRO A 65 14.36 -4.99 -9.29
N ALA A 66 14.20 -4.64 -10.56
CA ALA A 66 13.13 -5.23 -11.38
C ALA A 66 13.44 -6.68 -11.72
N GLY A 67 12.40 -7.45 -12.08
CA GLY A 67 12.52 -8.81 -12.61
C GLY A 67 12.12 -9.91 -11.62
N GLU A 68 12.12 -9.63 -10.31
CA GLU A 68 11.72 -10.60 -9.29
C GLU A 68 10.21 -10.52 -9.00
N PRO A 69 9.46 -11.63 -9.14
CA PRO A 69 8.06 -11.69 -8.79
C PRO A 69 7.82 -11.26 -7.34
N MET A 70 6.89 -10.34 -7.17
CA MET A 70 6.49 -9.85 -5.87
C MET A 70 4.98 -9.61 -5.94
N PRO A 71 4.20 -10.69 -5.77
CA PRO A 71 2.76 -10.64 -5.90
C PRO A 71 2.16 -9.73 -4.83
N ILE A 72 1.18 -8.92 -5.24
CA ILE A 72 0.32 -8.16 -4.36
C ILE A 72 -1.07 -8.77 -4.44
N LYS A 73 -1.68 -8.94 -3.27
CA LYS A 73 -3.10 -9.24 -3.14
C LYS A 73 -3.71 -8.27 -2.15
N ILE A 74 -4.87 -7.72 -2.51
CA ILE A 74 -5.69 -6.86 -1.63
C ILE A 74 -7.11 -7.39 -1.72
N ASN A 75 -7.74 -7.57 -0.57
CA ASN A 75 -9.15 -7.90 -0.44
C ASN A 75 -9.79 -6.84 0.46
N VAL A 76 -10.90 -6.29 -0.01
CA VAL A 76 -11.70 -5.30 0.71
C VAL A 76 -13.10 -5.86 0.85
N ALA A 77 -13.65 -5.81 2.04
CA ALA A 77 -15.04 -6.13 2.31
C ALA A 77 -15.63 -5.07 3.22
N GLY A 78 -16.81 -4.54 2.87
CA GLY A 78 -17.41 -3.47 3.64
C GLY A 78 -18.83 -3.15 3.25
N GLY A 79 -19.35 -2.10 3.88
CA GLY A 79 -20.64 -1.52 3.58
C GLY A 79 -20.55 0.00 3.60
N LEU A 80 -21.69 0.68 3.73
CA LEU A 80 -21.76 2.14 3.58
C LEU A 80 -21.03 2.94 4.68
N SER A 81 -20.75 2.34 5.84
CA SER A 81 -20.14 3.04 6.98
C SER A 81 -18.67 2.71 7.22
N SER A 82 -18.20 1.54 6.75
CA SER A 82 -16.83 1.09 6.98
C SER A 82 -16.48 -0.08 6.08
N PHE A 83 -15.18 -0.32 5.92
CA PHE A 83 -14.66 -1.51 5.29
C PHE A 83 -13.41 -2.02 6.01
N ASP A 84 -13.21 -3.32 5.90
CA ASP A 84 -11.99 -3.99 6.29
C ASP A 84 -11.18 -4.29 5.02
N LEU A 85 -9.88 -4.03 5.08
CA LEU A 85 -8.90 -4.26 4.03
C LEU A 85 -7.85 -5.21 4.56
N THR A 86 -7.67 -6.33 3.88
CA THR A 86 -6.55 -7.24 4.07
C THR A 86 -5.69 -7.23 2.83
N GLY A 87 -4.37 -7.30 2.99
CA GLY A 87 -3.48 -7.40 1.85
C GLY A 87 -2.17 -8.08 2.18
N SER A 88 -1.45 -8.47 1.14
CA SER A 88 -0.13 -9.04 1.21
C SER A 88 0.77 -8.53 0.10
N VAL A 89 2.05 -8.35 0.41
CA VAL A 89 3.10 -8.03 -0.57
C VAL A 89 4.21 -9.07 -0.45
N GLY A 90 4.32 -9.91 -1.47
CA GLY A 90 5.13 -11.13 -1.40
C GLY A 90 4.69 -12.06 -0.26
N ALA A 91 5.59 -12.93 0.16
CA ALA A 91 5.32 -13.93 1.20
C ALA A 91 5.46 -13.42 2.64
N LYS A 92 6.00 -12.21 2.84
CA LYS A 92 6.51 -11.77 4.14
C LYS A 92 5.79 -10.57 4.74
N ASN A 93 5.02 -9.85 3.94
CA ASN A 93 4.39 -8.61 4.38
C ASN A 93 2.88 -8.76 4.29
N HIS A 94 2.19 -8.55 5.40
CA HIS A 94 0.74 -8.60 5.48
C HIS A 94 0.22 -7.34 6.15
N ILE A 95 -0.87 -6.81 5.62
CA ILE A 95 -1.59 -5.68 6.19
C ILE A 95 -3.03 -6.10 6.46
N ASN A 96 -3.54 -5.67 7.60
CA ASN A 96 -4.96 -5.66 7.89
C ASN A 96 -5.32 -4.27 8.42
N SER A 97 -6.38 -3.67 7.90
CA SER A 97 -6.83 -2.36 8.34
C SER A 97 -8.34 -2.23 8.25
N ARG A 98 -8.91 -1.41 9.12
CA ARG A 98 -10.32 -1.01 9.06
C ARG A 98 -10.40 0.49 8.84
N TRP A 99 -11.30 0.88 7.95
CA TRP A 99 -11.53 2.26 7.58
C TRP A 99 -12.99 2.63 7.76
N LEU A 100 -13.24 3.84 8.25
CA LEU A 100 -14.58 4.42 8.38
C LEU A 100 -14.85 5.34 7.20
N LEU A 101 -16.03 5.16 6.59
CA LEU A 101 -16.55 5.95 5.49
C LEU A 101 -17.45 7.05 6.04
N ASN A 102 -16.82 8.13 6.50
CA ASN A 102 -17.51 9.35 6.95
C ASN A 102 -17.29 10.46 5.91
N HIS A 103 -17.46 11.74 6.29
CA HIS A 103 -17.11 12.90 5.45
C HIS A 103 -15.65 12.91 4.97
N LYS A 104 -14.77 12.21 5.70
CA LYS A 104 -13.39 11.93 5.33
C LYS A 104 -13.10 10.46 5.61
N LEU A 105 -12.36 9.83 4.71
CA LEU A 105 -11.87 8.47 4.90
C LEU A 105 -10.94 8.44 6.13
N THR A 106 -11.35 7.69 7.16
CA THR A 106 -10.64 7.65 8.45
C THR A 106 -10.12 6.24 8.72
N LEU A 107 -8.84 6.13 9.05
CA LEU A 107 -8.26 4.85 9.50
C LEU A 107 -8.67 4.60 10.95
N ASP A 108 -9.45 3.55 11.20
CA ASP A 108 -9.86 3.13 12.56
C ASP A 108 -8.75 2.33 13.24
N ARG A 109 -8.19 1.34 12.53
CA ARG A 109 -7.08 0.51 13.01
C ARG A 109 -6.29 -0.07 11.84
N ALA A 110 -5.00 -0.28 12.03
CA ALA A 110 -4.16 -1.01 11.09
C ALA A 110 -3.12 -1.87 11.82
N ILE A 111 -2.78 -3.00 11.21
CA ILE A 111 -1.69 -3.89 11.60
C ILE A 111 -0.89 -4.18 10.34
N LEU A 112 0.40 -3.96 10.40
CA LEU A 112 1.36 -4.35 9.37
C LEU A 112 2.36 -5.33 10.00
N THR A 113 2.50 -6.51 9.41
CA THR A 113 3.51 -7.49 9.82
C THR A 113 4.52 -7.67 8.70
N SER A 114 5.80 -7.76 9.08
CA SER A 114 6.91 -8.02 8.16
C SER A 114 7.88 -9.00 8.80
N ASP A 115 8.16 -10.11 8.12
CA ASP A 115 9.14 -11.11 8.57
C ASP A 115 10.60 -10.71 8.27
N SER A 116 10.83 -9.46 7.88
CA SER A 116 12.19 -8.93 7.73
C SER A 116 12.85 -8.78 9.11
N LYS A 117 14.17 -9.02 9.19
CA LYS A 117 14.98 -8.88 10.42
C LYS A 117 15.08 -7.42 10.95
N GLY A 118 14.13 -6.55 10.61
CA GLY A 118 13.92 -5.23 11.18
C GLY A 118 12.44 -5.07 11.49
N SER A 119 12.04 -5.34 12.73
CA SER A 119 10.67 -5.17 13.21
C SER A 119 10.26 -3.71 13.10
N LEU A 120 9.44 -3.36 12.10
CA LEU A 120 8.73 -2.08 12.05
C LEU A 120 7.37 -2.26 12.73
N ARG A 121 7.32 -2.03 14.06
CA ARG A 121 6.04 -1.97 14.78
C ARG A 121 5.36 -0.65 14.49
N CYS A 122 4.45 -0.64 13.52
CA CYS A 122 3.57 0.50 13.30
C CYS A 122 2.37 0.41 14.26
N LEU A 123 2.42 1.12 15.38
CA LEU A 123 1.22 1.45 16.16
C LEU A 123 0.70 2.78 15.61
N THR A 124 -0.32 2.76 14.74
CA THR A 124 -0.94 4.00 14.27
C THR A 124 -2.17 4.34 15.11
N SER A 125 -2.08 5.44 15.85
CA SER A 125 -3.21 6.33 16.03
C SER A 125 -2.87 7.65 15.33
N LEU A 126 -3.81 8.15 14.55
CA LEU A 126 -3.86 9.48 13.91
C LEU A 126 -3.51 9.54 12.42
N GLY A 127 -4.34 10.32 11.73
CA GLY A 127 -4.62 10.26 10.30
C GLY A 127 -3.41 10.49 9.41
N LEU A 128 -3.34 9.68 8.34
CA LEU A 128 -2.60 9.87 7.09
C LEU A 128 -1.37 10.80 7.16
N ASN A 129 -0.47 10.54 8.13
CA ASN A 129 0.95 10.88 8.05
C ASN A 129 1.73 10.13 9.14
N SER A 130 1.83 8.81 9.04
CA SER A 130 2.90 8.06 9.71
C SER A 130 3.00 6.64 9.14
N ILE A 131 3.68 6.51 8.00
CA ILE A 131 4.26 5.23 7.62
C ILE A 131 5.47 5.04 8.52
N CYS A 132 5.36 4.15 9.52
CA CYS A 132 6.44 3.64 10.38
C CYS A 132 7.60 4.63 10.61
N HIS A 133 7.50 5.47 11.64
CA HIS A 133 8.40 6.62 11.88
C HIS A 133 9.91 6.28 11.83
N ASP A 134 10.31 5.06 12.20
CA ASP A 134 11.72 4.64 12.20
C ASP A 134 12.26 4.28 10.81
N GLY A 135 11.42 3.69 9.95
CA GLY A 135 11.79 3.40 8.56
C GLY A 135 11.87 4.66 7.69
N TRP A 136 10.93 5.60 7.90
CA TRP A 136 10.89 6.86 7.17
C TRP A 136 12.08 7.78 7.48
N ARG A 137 12.50 7.88 8.75
CA ARG A 137 13.65 8.71 9.15
C ARG A 137 14.97 8.24 8.52
N SER A 138 15.19 6.92 8.46
CA SER A 138 16.36 6.34 7.79
C SER A 138 16.37 6.65 6.29
N MET A 139 15.22 6.53 5.63
CA MET A 139 15.05 6.82 4.21
C MET A 139 15.22 8.33 3.90
N ALA A 140 14.63 9.21 4.71
CA ALA A 140 14.79 10.66 4.57
C ALA A 140 16.24 11.10 4.78
N GLY A 141 16.94 10.54 5.77
CA GLY A 141 18.37 10.80 6.00
C GLY A 141 19.26 10.34 4.84
N ALA A 142 18.95 9.19 4.25
CA ALA A 142 19.72 8.65 3.12
C ALA A 142 19.41 9.36 1.78
N LEU A 143 18.18 9.84 1.58
CA LEU A 143 17.85 10.73 0.44
C LEU A 143 18.49 12.11 0.58
N SER A 144 18.56 12.66 1.80
CA SER A 144 19.25 13.93 2.06
C SER A 144 20.76 13.85 1.81
N LYS A 145 21.39 12.68 1.96
CA LYS A 145 22.82 12.48 1.68
C LYS A 145 23.15 12.33 0.19
N ARG A 146 22.18 11.98 -0.66
CA ARG A 146 22.38 11.85 -2.13
C ARG A 146 22.16 13.14 -2.91
N GLY A 147 21.53 14.16 -2.31
CA GLY A 147 21.28 15.46 -2.94
C GLY A 147 22.35 16.52 -2.65
N GLY A 148 23.47 16.12 -2.06
CA GLY A 148 24.60 16.99 -1.72
C GLY A 148 25.88 16.51 -2.38
N GLU A 149 25.92 16.57 -3.71
CA GLU A 149 27.12 16.58 -4.56
C GLU A 149 26.82 17.38 -5.82
#